data_AF-A0A061NW55-F1
#
_entry.id   AF-A0A061NW55-F1
#
_cell.length_a   1.000
_cell.length_b   1.000
_cell.length_c   1.000
_cell.angle_alpha   90.00
_cell.angle_beta   90.00
_cell.angle_gamma   90.00
#
_symmetry.space_group_name_H-M   'P 1'
#
loop_
_entity.id
_entity.type
_entity.pdbx_description
1 polymer ?
#
loop_
_entity_poly.entity_id
_entity_poly.type
_entity_poly.pdbx_seq_one_letter_code
_entity_poly.pdbx_strand_id
1 'polypeptide(L)'
;MQEQSNSHLPLPSFKIDKNYDILERSTEAVKHFKAERSFLAIVDQDSVSKVKHWLQPEHEQMRIEVNVFTVDGELILVDLYVGWISELHAEVLVVKKDEAFSRVMNQLAQLRSRLQDTNMQLMVEKERLEVTMEENRQLSAPFITLNDDVALVPMFGDLDDKKIRSVEDKLLKQIYEDSADYIIFDFTAVGKISDYGMVGLKNMLQSLSVMGMSVTIAGVDRSVAASFQQFEVQNWNLTFQHSLESALKSMNVTQ
;
A
#
# COMPACT_ATOMS: atom_id res chain seq x y z
N MET A 1 -42.30 24.96 -26.87
CA MET A 1 -42.89 24.46 -25.61
C MET A 1 -41.76 24.30 -24.61
N GLN A 2 -41.75 25.17 -23.60
CA GLN A 2 -41.11 25.09 -22.28
C GLN A 2 -39.78 24.33 -22.13
N GLU A 3 -38.67 25.08 -22.10
CA GLU A 3 -37.47 24.72 -21.36
C GLU A 3 -37.69 25.04 -19.87
N GLN A 4 -37.99 24.02 -19.08
CA GLN A 4 -37.85 24.06 -17.62
C GLN A 4 -36.66 23.19 -17.24
N SER A 5 -35.44 23.75 -17.36
CA SER A 5 -34.26 23.19 -16.70
C SER A 5 -34.16 23.82 -15.31
N ASN A 6 -35.01 23.35 -14.39
CA ASN A 6 -34.90 23.74 -12.99
C ASN A 6 -33.87 22.80 -12.33
N SER A 7 -32.59 23.16 -12.41
CA SER A 7 -31.54 22.49 -11.65
C SER A 7 -31.79 22.73 -10.16
N HIS A 8 -32.33 21.72 -9.47
CA HIS A 8 -32.54 21.75 -8.03
C HIS A 8 -31.21 21.63 -7.28
N LEU A 9 -30.37 22.67 -7.32
CA LEU A 9 -29.35 22.83 -6.28
C LEU A 9 -30.07 23.16 -4.96
N PRO A 10 -29.72 22.52 -3.83
CA PRO A 10 -30.28 22.80 -2.52
C PRO A 10 -29.67 24.09 -1.93
N LEU A 11 -29.59 25.14 -2.73
CA LEU A 11 -29.00 26.42 -2.36
C LEU A 11 -29.99 27.55 -2.65
N PRO A 12 -30.09 28.55 -1.76
CA PRO A 12 -30.86 29.75 -2.02
C PRO A 12 -30.31 30.49 -3.25
N SER A 13 -31.19 30.81 -4.22
CA SER A 13 -30.85 31.65 -5.36
C SER A 13 -31.93 32.69 -5.64
N PHE A 14 -31.50 33.83 -6.19
CA PHE A 14 -32.31 34.98 -6.53
C PHE A 14 -31.99 35.41 -7.96
N LYS A 15 -33.02 35.69 -8.75
CA LYS A 15 -32.88 36.37 -10.03
C LYS A 15 -33.26 37.82 -9.83
N ILE A 16 -32.37 38.74 -10.18
CA ILE A 16 -32.54 40.17 -9.93
C ILE A 16 -32.30 40.98 -11.20
N ASP A 17 -32.87 42.19 -11.26
CA ASP A 17 -32.61 43.16 -12.33
C ASP A 17 -31.48 44.15 -11.96
N LYS A 18 -31.19 45.12 -12.83
CA LYS A 18 -30.19 46.19 -12.59
C LYS A 18 -30.52 47.11 -11.41
N ASN A 19 -31.79 47.16 -11.00
CA ASN A 19 -32.25 47.94 -9.85
C ASN A 19 -32.24 47.10 -8.56
N TYR A 20 -31.68 45.89 -8.60
CA TYR A 20 -31.65 44.94 -7.50
C TYR A 20 -33.05 44.44 -7.11
N ASP A 21 -34.05 44.61 -7.95
CA ASP A 21 -35.40 44.11 -7.72
C ASP A 21 -35.44 42.61 -7.98
N ILE A 22 -36.10 41.87 -7.08
CA ILE A 22 -36.16 40.41 -7.14
C ILE A 22 -37.26 39.98 -8.11
N LEU A 23 -36.84 39.35 -9.21
CA LEU A 23 -37.71 38.82 -10.25
C LEU A 23 -38.16 37.39 -9.94
N GLU A 24 -37.23 36.55 -9.50
CA GLU A 24 -37.50 35.14 -9.16
C GLU A 24 -36.68 34.70 -7.94
N ARG A 25 -37.18 33.69 -7.22
CA ARG A 25 -36.52 33.09 -6.05
C ARG A 25 -36.63 31.57 -6.07
N SER A 26 -35.58 30.88 -5.64
CA SER A 26 -35.64 29.44 -5.44
C SER A 26 -36.48 29.07 -4.21
N THR A 27 -36.96 27.83 -4.17
CA THR A 27 -37.68 27.28 -3.01
C THR A 27 -36.86 27.39 -1.72
N GLU A 28 -35.54 27.26 -1.82
CA GLU A 28 -34.63 27.34 -0.67
C GLU A 28 -34.43 28.80 -0.21
N ALA A 29 -34.45 29.76 -1.13
CA ALA A 29 -34.44 31.18 -0.80
C ALA A 29 -35.71 31.62 -0.06
N VAL A 30 -36.87 31.10 -0.45
CA VAL A 30 -38.15 31.39 0.23
C VAL A 30 -38.16 30.85 1.67
N LYS A 31 -37.52 29.71 1.93
CA LYS A 31 -37.44 29.16 3.30
C LYS A 31 -36.51 29.96 4.22
N HIS A 32 -35.41 30.51 3.68
CA HIS A 32 -34.34 31.08 4.48
C HIS A 32 -34.34 32.61 4.57
N PHE A 33 -35.01 33.31 3.65
CA PHE A 33 -34.99 34.77 3.57
C PHE A 33 -36.40 35.37 3.50
N LYS A 34 -36.56 36.58 4.08
CA LYS A 34 -37.84 37.30 4.06
C LYS A 34 -38.24 37.69 2.64
N ALA A 35 -39.56 37.82 2.44
CA ALA A 35 -40.10 38.16 1.14
C ALA A 35 -40.02 39.66 0.82
N GLU A 36 -38.86 40.13 0.39
CA GLU A 36 -38.60 41.54 0.08
C GLU A 36 -38.61 41.88 -1.42
N ARG A 37 -39.07 43.07 -1.80
CA ARG A 37 -39.09 43.46 -3.22
C ARG A 37 -37.70 43.64 -3.81
N SER A 38 -36.76 44.13 -3.00
CA SER A 38 -35.37 44.35 -3.40
C SER A 38 -34.44 43.39 -2.67
N PHE A 39 -33.44 42.87 -3.39
CA PHE A 39 -32.37 42.06 -2.81
C PHE A 39 -31.55 42.84 -1.78
N LEU A 40 -31.43 44.15 -1.93
CA LEU A 40 -30.70 44.98 -0.95
C LEU A 40 -31.40 45.04 0.42
N ALA A 41 -32.70 44.75 0.50
CA ALA A 41 -33.43 44.77 1.76
C ALA A 41 -33.11 43.57 2.66
N ILE A 42 -32.58 42.48 2.10
CA ILE A 42 -32.10 41.33 2.88
C ILE A 42 -30.61 41.45 3.23
N VAL A 43 -29.91 42.44 2.69
CA VAL A 43 -28.48 42.68 2.94
C VAL A 43 -28.33 43.68 4.08
N ASP A 44 -27.37 43.43 4.96
CA ASP A 44 -27.02 44.34 6.06
C ASP A 44 -26.52 45.70 5.54
N GLN A 45 -26.83 46.78 6.26
CA GLN A 45 -26.56 48.15 5.81
C GLN A 45 -25.07 48.40 5.51
N ASP A 46 -24.18 47.81 6.30
CA ASP A 46 -22.72 47.93 6.12
C ASP A 46 -22.21 47.12 4.91
N SER A 47 -23.00 46.15 4.46
CA SER A 47 -22.70 45.29 3.30
C SER A 47 -23.32 45.79 1.99
N VAL A 48 -24.34 46.66 2.04
CA VAL A 48 -25.02 47.23 0.85
C VAL A 48 -24.04 47.94 -0.09
N SER A 49 -23.10 48.71 0.46
CA SER A 49 -22.11 49.44 -0.35
C SER A 49 -21.20 48.49 -1.14
N LYS A 50 -20.86 47.33 -0.57
CA LYS A 50 -20.08 46.29 -1.25
C LYS A 50 -20.89 45.65 -2.37
N VAL A 51 -22.16 45.32 -2.11
CA VAL A 51 -23.05 44.77 -3.14
C VAL A 51 -23.21 45.76 -4.29
N LYS A 52 -23.50 47.04 -4.04
CA LYS A 52 -23.70 48.03 -5.12
C LYS A 52 -22.46 48.28 -5.97
N HIS A 53 -21.27 48.18 -5.36
CA HIS A 53 -20.01 48.39 -6.05
C HIS A 53 -19.65 47.20 -6.95
N TRP A 54 -19.82 45.98 -6.42
CA TRP A 54 -19.34 44.77 -7.06
C TRP A 54 -20.42 44.06 -7.89
N LEU A 55 -21.70 44.21 -7.58
CA LEU A 55 -22.80 43.60 -8.32
C LEU A 55 -23.19 44.45 -9.54
N GLN A 56 -22.23 44.68 -10.44
CA GLN A 56 -22.43 45.43 -11.69
C GLN A 56 -22.10 44.55 -12.91
N PRO A 57 -22.74 44.78 -14.08
CA PRO A 57 -22.49 43.98 -15.30
C PRO A 57 -21.05 44.06 -15.81
N GLU A 58 -20.35 45.13 -15.45
CA GLU A 58 -18.97 45.44 -15.86
C GLU A 58 -17.92 44.58 -15.13
N HIS A 59 -18.32 43.84 -14.10
CA HIS A 59 -17.45 42.96 -13.36
C HIS A 59 -17.77 41.48 -13.66
N GLU A 60 -16.84 40.78 -14.29
CA GLU A 60 -16.95 39.34 -14.54
C GLU A 60 -16.88 38.56 -13.22
N GLN A 61 -17.91 37.75 -12.96
CA GLN A 61 -18.06 36.75 -11.89
C GLN A 61 -17.30 37.04 -10.58
N MET A 62 -18.02 37.60 -9.61
CA MET A 62 -17.46 37.88 -8.30
C MET A 62 -18.15 37.13 -7.17
N ARG A 63 -17.30 36.61 -6.27
CA ARG A 63 -17.68 36.18 -4.93
C ARG A 63 -17.63 37.38 -4.01
N ILE A 64 -18.75 37.74 -3.39
CA ILE A 64 -18.84 38.87 -2.44
C ILE A 64 -19.26 38.32 -1.07
N GLU A 65 -18.41 38.52 -0.06
CA GLU A 65 -18.73 38.18 1.32
C GLU A 65 -19.54 39.30 1.96
N VAL A 66 -20.78 38.99 2.37
CA VAL A 66 -21.73 39.97 2.92
C VAL A 66 -22.51 39.38 4.10
N ASN A 67 -22.99 40.26 4.95
CA ASN A 67 -23.97 39.91 5.96
C ASN A 67 -25.39 40.06 5.41
N VAL A 68 -26.24 39.07 5.67
CA VAL A 68 -27.65 39.06 5.26
C VAL A 68 -28.55 38.70 6.43
N PHE A 69 -29.78 39.21 6.42
CA PHE A 69 -30.81 38.88 7.38
C PHE A 69 -31.58 37.63 6.96
N THR A 70 -31.67 36.65 7.86
CA THR A 70 -32.53 35.48 7.68
C THR A 70 -34.01 35.82 7.87
N VAL A 71 -34.89 34.86 7.57
CA VAL A 71 -36.33 34.96 7.86
C VAL A 71 -36.62 35.27 9.33
N ASP A 72 -35.79 34.75 10.24
CA ASP A 72 -35.91 34.94 11.69
C ASP A 72 -35.32 36.30 12.16
N GLY A 73 -34.70 37.06 11.25
CA GLY A 73 -34.04 38.34 11.56
C GLY A 73 -32.63 38.20 12.13
N GLU A 74 -32.05 37.00 12.12
CA GLU A 74 -30.65 36.78 12.47
C GLU A 74 -29.73 37.24 11.33
N LEU A 75 -28.59 37.83 11.69
CA LEU A 75 -27.59 38.27 10.73
C LEU A 75 -26.57 37.15 10.53
N ILE A 76 -26.46 36.64 9.30
CA ILE A 76 -25.55 35.56 8.93
C ILE A 76 -24.56 36.02 7.86
N LEU A 77 -23.34 35.48 7.93
CA LEU A 77 -22.29 35.72 6.96
C LEU A 77 -22.42 34.75 5.79
N VAL A 78 -22.53 35.29 4.58
CA VAL A 78 -22.73 34.51 3.36
C VAL A 78 -21.78 34.96 2.26
N ASP A 79 -21.42 34.01 1.40
CA ASP A 79 -20.78 34.30 0.12
C ASP A 79 -21.85 34.39 -0.97
N LEU A 80 -21.93 35.53 -1.64
CA LEU A 80 -22.75 35.73 -2.84
C LEU A 80 -21.94 35.39 -4.08
N TYR A 81 -22.44 34.49 -4.90
CA TYR A 81 -21.90 34.23 -6.24
C TYR A 81 -22.85 34.82 -7.27
N VAL A 82 -22.33 35.69 -8.13
CA VAL A 82 -23.13 36.48 -9.08
C VAL A 82 -22.76 36.10 -10.50
N GLY A 83 -23.76 35.72 -11.30
CA GLY A 83 -23.63 35.50 -12.73
C GLY A 83 -24.66 36.33 -13.51
N TRP A 84 -24.20 37.17 -14.44
CA TRP A 84 -25.10 37.88 -15.35
C TRP A 84 -25.53 36.94 -16.48
N ILE A 85 -26.82 36.60 -16.53
CA ILE A 85 -27.40 35.74 -17.58
C ILE A 85 -27.67 36.54 -18.86
N SER A 86 -27.99 37.82 -18.70
CA SER A 86 -28.12 38.79 -19.80
C SER A 86 -27.72 40.17 -19.29
N GLU A 87 -27.61 41.16 -20.18
CA GLU A 87 -27.30 42.54 -19.78
C GLU A 87 -28.30 43.11 -18.77
N LEU A 88 -29.51 42.54 -18.64
CA LEU A 88 -30.58 43.06 -17.79
C LEU A 88 -30.84 42.22 -16.53
N HIS A 89 -30.26 41.01 -16.43
CA HIS A 89 -30.61 40.04 -15.38
C HIS A 89 -29.37 39.41 -14.77
N ALA A 90 -29.29 39.44 -13.45
CA ALA A 90 -28.29 38.71 -12.68
C ALA A 90 -28.93 37.56 -11.90
N GLU A 91 -28.23 36.44 -11.83
CA GLU A 91 -28.52 35.36 -10.90
C GLU A 91 -27.52 35.43 -9.74
N VAL A 92 -28.05 35.41 -8.53
CA VAL A 92 -27.30 35.49 -7.28
C VAL A 92 -27.55 34.22 -6.48
N LEU A 93 -26.49 33.44 -6.28
CA LEU A 93 -26.49 32.27 -5.41
C LEU A 93 -25.94 32.66 -4.04
N VAL A 94 -26.64 32.28 -2.97
CA VAL A 94 -26.25 32.59 -1.59
C VAL A 94 -25.75 31.33 -0.90
N VAL A 95 -24.49 31.33 -0.48
CA VAL A 95 -23.88 30.20 0.24
C VAL A 95 -23.56 30.63 1.66
N LYS A 96 -24.14 29.94 2.65
CA LYS A 96 -23.79 30.17 4.06
C LYS A 96 -22.34 29.79 4.29
N LYS A 97 -21.58 30.66 4.95
CA LYS A 97 -20.22 30.35 5.40
C LYS A 97 -20.32 29.44 6.64
N ASP A 98 -20.64 28.18 6.41
CA ASP A 98 -20.74 27.18 7.47
C ASP A 98 -19.33 26.75 7.90
N GLU A 99 -18.86 27.33 9.00
CA GLU A 99 -17.56 27.00 9.60
C GLU A 99 -17.48 25.52 10.02
N ALA A 100 -18.61 24.91 10.41
CA ALA A 100 -18.64 23.51 10.84
C ALA A 100 -18.44 22.57 9.64
N PHE A 101 -19.09 22.83 8.51
CA PHE A 101 -18.90 22.05 7.29
C PHE A 101 -17.46 22.17 6.75
N SER A 102 -16.92 23.39 6.74
CA SER A 102 -15.53 23.64 6.32
C SER A 102 -14.52 22.91 7.23
N ARG A 103 -14.76 22.90 8.55
CA ARG A 103 -13.91 22.18 9.50
C ARG A 103 -13.93 20.67 9.28
N VAL A 104 -15.11 20.08 9.07
CA VAL A 104 -15.25 18.64 8.80
C VAL A 104 -14.58 18.26 7.49
N MET A 105 -14.75 19.05 6.42
CA MET A 105 -14.11 18.79 5.13
C MET A 105 -12.58 18.87 5.22
N ASN A 106 -12.04 19.83 5.97
CA ASN A 106 -10.60 19.93 6.22
C ASN A 106 -10.08 18.72 7.02
N GLN A 107 -10.82 18.24 8.03
CA GLN A 107 -10.45 17.03 8.77
C GLN A 107 -10.48 15.78 7.88
N LEU A 108 -11.49 15.65 7.02
CA LEU A 108 -11.59 14.54 6.06
C LEU A 108 -10.44 14.57 5.04
N ALA A 109 -10.08 15.75 4.53
CA ALA A 109 -8.95 15.91 3.63
C ALA A 109 -7.62 15.52 4.31
N GLN A 110 -7.41 15.95 5.55
CA GLN A 110 -6.23 15.57 6.34
C GLN A 110 -6.16 14.07 6.62
N LEU A 111 -7.29 13.44 6.97
CA LEU A 111 -7.35 12.00 7.17
C LEU A 111 -7.04 11.23 5.88
N ARG A 112 -7.59 11.67 4.74
CA ARG A 112 -7.27 11.09 3.43
C ARG A 112 -5.79 11.18 3.11
N SER A 113 -5.17 12.36 3.31
CA SER A 113 -3.72 12.54 3.11
C SER A 113 -2.93 11.58 3.97
N ARG A 114 -3.22 11.51 5.28
CA ARG A 114 -2.51 10.61 6.21
C ARG A 114 -2.67 9.13 5.83
N LEU A 115 -3.85 8.71 5.39
CA LEU A 115 -4.08 7.34 4.92
C LEU A 115 -3.27 7.04 3.65
N GLN A 116 -3.19 7.98 2.71
CA GLN A 116 -2.38 7.84 1.51
C GLN A 116 -0.88 7.73 1.86
N ASP A 117 -0.39 8.59 2.75
CA ASP A 117 1.00 8.56 3.21
C ASP A 117 1.32 7.23 3.92
N THR A 118 0.43 6.79 4.81
CA THR A 118 0.59 5.51 5.53
C THR A 118 0.58 4.32 4.57
N ASN A 119 -0.32 4.31 3.59
CA ASN A 119 -0.37 3.25 2.58
C ASN A 119 0.90 3.21 1.73
N MET A 120 1.44 4.38 1.35
CA MET A 120 2.70 4.46 0.62
C MET A 120 3.86 3.91 1.46
N GLN A 121 3.94 4.29 2.74
CA GLN A 121 4.95 3.76 3.67
C GLN A 121 4.84 2.24 3.84
N LEU A 122 3.62 1.71 4.02
CA LEU A 122 3.39 0.27 4.11
C LEU A 122 3.82 -0.48 2.84
N MET A 123 3.60 0.11 1.66
CA MET A 123 4.01 -0.48 0.39
C MET A 123 5.54 -0.56 0.27
N VAL A 124 6.25 0.51 0.63
CA VAL A 124 7.72 0.54 0.65
C VAL A 124 8.29 -0.47 1.65
N GLU A 125 7.72 -0.54 2.86
CA GLU A 125 8.20 -1.49 3.88
C GLU A 125 7.94 -2.94 3.46
N LYS A 126 6.80 -3.21 2.82
CA LYS A 126 6.50 -4.52 2.24
C LYS A 126 7.52 -4.92 1.18
N GLU A 127 7.83 -4.02 0.25
CA GLU A 127 8.83 -4.29 -0.80
C GLU A 127 10.21 -4.57 -0.20
N ARG A 128 10.62 -3.79 0.81
CA ARG A 128 11.87 -4.03 1.54
C ARG A 128 11.90 -5.39 2.24
N LEU A 129 10.78 -5.78 2.85
CA LEU A 129 10.65 -7.10 3.48
C LEU A 129 10.76 -8.22 2.45
N GLU A 130 10.11 -8.08 1.29
CA GLU A 130 10.18 -9.06 0.20
C GLU A 130 11.63 -9.20 -0.33
N VAL A 131 12.35 -8.10 -0.54
CA VAL A 131 13.78 -8.13 -0.91
C VAL A 131 14.61 -8.82 0.17
N THR A 132 14.43 -8.45 1.44
CA THR A 132 15.16 -9.06 2.57
C THR A 132 14.88 -10.56 2.67
N MET A 133 13.62 -10.96 2.45
CA MET A 133 13.23 -12.37 2.44
C MET A 133 13.88 -13.11 1.28
N GLU A 134 13.96 -12.52 0.10
CA GLU A 134 14.61 -13.12 -1.06
C GLU A 134 16.13 -13.22 -0.85
N GLU A 135 16.78 -12.21 -0.28
CA GLU A 135 18.19 -12.26 0.13
C GLU A 135 18.43 -13.37 1.18
N ASN A 136 17.55 -13.52 2.17
CA ASN A 136 17.65 -14.59 3.17
C ASN A 136 17.46 -15.98 2.54
N ARG A 137 16.53 -16.11 1.58
CA ARG A 137 16.42 -17.33 0.75
C ARG A 137 17.68 -17.56 -0.05
N GLN A 138 18.33 -16.50 -0.52
CA GLN A 138 19.61 -16.63 -1.21
C GLN A 138 20.76 -17.08 -0.30
N LEU A 139 20.68 -16.88 1.01
CA LEU A 139 21.67 -17.30 2.00
C LEU A 139 21.40 -18.69 2.60
N SER A 140 20.38 -19.41 2.13
CA SER A 140 19.84 -20.60 2.82
C SER A 140 20.71 -21.86 2.80
N ALA A 141 21.83 -21.88 2.09
CA ALA A 141 22.90 -22.87 2.28
C ALA A 141 24.22 -22.32 1.67
N PRO A 142 25.08 -21.64 2.45
CA PRO A 142 26.37 -21.21 1.96
C PRO A 142 27.23 -22.45 1.62
N PHE A 143 27.82 -22.50 0.43
CA PHE A 143 28.87 -23.47 0.13
C PHE A 143 30.19 -22.96 0.70
N ILE A 144 30.74 -23.70 1.67
CA ILE A 144 31.94 -23.31 2.40
C ILE A 144 33.03 -24.34 2.09
N THR A 145 34.02 -23.95 1.29
CA THR A 145 35.18 -24.78 0.99
C THR A 145 36.08 -24.84 2.23
N LEU A 146 36.23 -26.04 2.82
CA LEU A 146 37.06 -26.25 4.01
C LEU A 146 38.52 -26.47 3.63
N ASN A 147 38.75 -27.21 2.55
CA ASN A 147 40.03 -27.41 1.89
C ASN A 147 39.79 -27.81 0.41
N ASP A 148 40.86 -28.14 -0.31
CA ASP A 148 40.80 -28.45 -1.75
C ASP A 148 39.83 -29.59 -2.09
N ASP A 149 39.62 -30.54 -1.17
CA ASP A 149 38.83 -31.75 -1.41
C ASP A 149 37.47 -31.75 -0.69
N VAL A 150 37.25 -30.90 0.32
CA VAL A 150 36.09 -30.96 1.22
C VAL A 150 35.33 -29.64 1.26
N ALA A 151 34.03 -29.72 0.99
CA ALA A 151 33.08 -28.62 1.14
C ALA A 151 32.02 -28.90 2.22
N LEU A 152 31.58 -27.85 2.90
CA LEU A 152 30.52 -27.85 3.89
C LEU A 152 29.32 -27.06 3.37
N VAL A 153 28.13 -27.67 3.50
CA VAL A 153 26.85 -27.08 3.13
C VAL A 153 25.92 -27.14 4.34
N PRO A 154 25.81 -26.06 5.13
CA PRO A 154 24.92 -26.06 6.28
C PRO A 154 23.48 -25.78 5.85
N MET A 155 22.58 -26.64 6.31
CA MET A 155 21.15 -26.61 6.05
C MET A 155 20.42 -26.11 7.30
N PHE A 156 19.52 -25.15 7.15
CA PHE A 156 18.84 -24.50 8.28
C PHE A 156 17.32 -24.53 8.13
N GLY A 157 16.59 -24.67 9.24
CA GLY A 157 15.13 -24.56 9.30
C GLY A 157 14.40 -25.72 8.61
N ASP A 158 13.12 -25.49 8.27
CA ASP A 158 12.32 -26.50 7.56
C ASP A 158 12.73 -26.57 6.08
N LEU A 159 12.73 -27.79 5.54
CA LEU A 159 13.13 -28.11 4.16
C LEU A 159 11.90 -28.50 3.32
N ASP A 160 11.55 -27.63 2.39
CA ASP A 160 10.55 -27.87 1.34
C ASP A 160 11.21 -27.95 -0.05
N ASP A 161 10.43 -28.35 -1.06
CA ASP A 161 10.93 -28.48 -2.45
C ASP A 161 11.53 -27.17 -2.98
N LYS A 162 10.93 -26.02 -2.65
CA LYS A 162 11.44 -24.71 -3.07
C LYS A 162 12.82 -24.43 -2.50
N LYS A 163 13.02 -24.74 -1.22
CA LYS A 163 14.31 -24.51 -0.55
C LYS A 163 15.37 -25.45 -1.08
N ILE A 164 15.06 -26.74 -1.26
CA ILE A 164 16.02 -27.70 -1.80
C ILE A 164 16.46 -27.32 -3.22
N ARG A 165 15.53 -26.96 -4.11
CA ARG A 165 15.88 -26.52 -5.48
C ARG A 165 16.78 -25.29 -5.48
N SER A 166 16.48 -24.30 -4.63
CA SER A 166 17.34 -23.12 -4.51
C SER A 166 18.75 -23.44 -4.02
N VAL A 167 18.92 -24.51 -3.25
CA VAL A 167 20.22 -24.99 -2.78
C VAL A 167 20.92 -25.76 -3.89
N GLU A 168 20.22 -26.69 -4.56
CA GLU A 168 20.73 -27.49 -5.69
C GLU A 168 21.33 -26.61 -6.80
N ASP A 169 20.59 -25.59 -7.25
CA ASP A 169 21.06 -24.70 -8.34
C ASP A 169 22.39 -23.99 -8.01
N LYS A 170 22.61 -23.65 -6.74
CA LYS A 170 23.83 -22.98 -6.28
C LYS A 170 24.97 -23.96 -6.08
N LEU A 171 24.68 -25.08 -5.43
CA LEU A 171 25.65 -26.12 -5.17
C LEU A 171 26.24 -26.65 -6.47
N LEU A 172 25.40 -27.06 -7.43
CA LEU A 172 25.87 -27.62 -8.69
C LEU A 172 26.76 -26.63 -9.47
N LYS A 173 26.45 -25.33 -9.39
CA LYS A 173 27.30 -24.29 -9.99
C LYS A 173 28.64 -24.18 -9.29
N GLN A 174 28.66 -24.14 -7.95
CA GLN A 174 29.90 -23.97 -7.19
C GLN A 174 30.80 -25.22 -7.25
N ILE A 175 30.21 -26.42 -7.23
CA ILE A 175 30.93 -27.68 -7.41
C ILE A 175 31.59 -27.79 -8.78
N TYR A 176 31.01 -27.16 -9.81
CA TYR A 176 31.65 -27.12 -11.12
C TYR A 176 32.87 -26.16 -11.14
N GLU A 177 32.85 -25.12 -10.31
CA GLU A 177 33.92 -24.12 -10.21
C GLU A 177 35.04 -24.56 -9.25
N ASP A 178 34.70 -25.27 -8.17
CA ASP A 178 35.62 -25.84 -7.17
C ASP A 178 35.96 -27.32 -7.46
N SER A 179 37.07 -27.81 -6.92
CA SER A 179 37.55 -29.20 -7.13
C SER A 179 37.21 -30.13 -5.96
N ALA A 180 36.15 -29.87 -5.21
CA ALA A 180 35.82 -30.65 -4.02
C ALA A 180 35.32 -32.06 -4.40
N ASP A 181 35.91 -33.10 -3.82
CA ASP A 181 35.49 -34.50 -3.99
C ASP A 181 34.47 -34.94 -2.91
N TYR A 182 34.46 -34.25 -1.77
CA TYR A 182 33.66 -34.57 -0.59
C TYR A 182 32.74 -33.41 -0.21
N ILE A 183 31.46 -33.71 0.03
CA ILE A 183 30.50 -32.73 0.57
C ILE A 183 29.97 -33.22 1.91
N ILE A 184 30.02 -32.35 2.90
CA ILE A 184 29.34 -32.52 4.17
C ILE A 184 28.10 -31.61 4.16
N PHE A 185 26.92 -32.20 4.27
CA PHE A 185 25.71 -31.44 4.60
C PHE A 185 25.50 -31.43 6.11
N ASP A 186 25.48 -30.24 6.73
CA ASP A 186 25.18 -30.10 8.15
C ASP A 186 23.69 -29.87 8.37
N PHE A 187 23.03 -30.87 8.98
CA PHE A 187 21.61 -30.88 9.28
C PHE A 187 21.32 -30.50 10.76
N THR A 188 22.33 -30.06 11.53
CA THR A 188 22.19 -29.75 12.96
C THR A 188 21.07 -28.73 13.25
N ALA A 189 20.78 -27.83 12.31
CA ALA A 189 19.75 -26.80 12.43
C ALA A 189 18.50 -27.05 11.57
N VAL A 190 18.31 -28.28 11.07
CA VAL A 190 17.13 -28.66 10.28
C VAL A 190 15.98 -29.05 11.20
N GLY A 191 14.79 -28.50 10.94
CA GLY A 191 13.57 -28.80 11.69
C GLY A 191 12.82 -30.00 11.12
N LYS A 192 11.95 -29.76 10.14
CA LYS A 192 11.19 -30.81 9.43
C LYS A 192 11.53 -30.82 7.94
N ILE A 193 11.40 -32.01 7.35
CA ILE A 193 11.49 -32.18 5.89
C ILE A 193 10.11 -32.60 5.40
N SER A 194 9.55 -31.83 4.46
CA SER A 194 8.30 -32.21 3.79
C SER A 194 8.51 -33.34 2.79
N ASP A 195 7.46 -34.08 2.43
CA ASP A 195 7.56 -35.17 1.43
C ASP A 195 8.13 -34.68 0.09
N TYR A 196 7.67 -33.53 -0.39
CA TYR A 196 8.20 -32.91 -1.61
C TYR A 196 9.66 -32.45 -1.43
N GLY A 197 10.01 -31.91 -0.26
CA GLY A 197 11.39 -31.58 0.07
C GLY A 197 12.31 -32.81 0.06
N MET A 198 11.84 -33.95 0.56
CA MET A 198 12.61 -35.20 0.54
C MET A 198 12.79 -35.75 -0.87
N VAL A 199 11.77 -35.66 -1.73
CA VAL A 199 11.91 -35.99 -3.16
C VAL A 199 12.95 -35.08 -3.83
N GLY A 200 12.90 -33.77 -3.57
CA GLY A 200 13.90 -32.83 -4.07
C GLY A 200 15.31 -33.19 -3.58
N LEU A 201 15.46 -33.48 -2.29
CA LEU A 201 16.74 -33.82 -1.67
C LEU A 201 17.33 -35.10 -2.27
N LYS A 202 16.49 -36.11 -2.52
CA LYS A 202 16.87 -37.32 -3.23
C LYS A 202 17.48 -37.01 -4.59
N ASN A 203 16.79 -36.21 -5.39
CA ASN A 203 17.22 -35.89 -6.75
C ASN A 203 18.55 -35.13 -6.72
N MET A 204 18.69 -34.14 -5.83
CA MET A 204 19.94 -33.40 -5.65
C MET A 204 21.10 -34.33 -5.27
N LEU A 205 20.91 -35.21 -4.28
CA LEU A 205 21.94 -36.16 -3.85
C LEU A 205 22.31 -37.17 -4.95
N GLN A 206 21.35 -37.56 -5.79
CA GLN A 206 21.62 -38.39 -6.96
C GLN A 206 22.44 -37.65 -8.02
N SER A 207 22.12 -36.37 -8.30
CA SER A 207 22.91 -35.52 -9.19
C SER A 207 24.36 -35.43 -8.72
N LEU A 208 24.58 -35.18 -7.42
CA LEU A 208 25.92 -35.13 -6.82
C LEU A 208 26.66 -36.47 -6.95
N SER A 209 25.98 -37.59 -6.73
CA SER A 209 26.56 -38.93 -6.90
C SER A 209 26.94 -39.20 -8.36
N VAL A 210 26.17 -38.72 -9.34
CA VAL A 210 26.50 -38.83 -10.77
C VAL A 210 27.73 -37.99 -11.13
N MET A 211 27.93 -36.87 -10.44
CA MET A 211 29.12 -36.03 -10.54
C MET A 211 30.35 -36.64 -9.84
N GLY A 212 30.22 -37.82 -9.22
CA GLY A 212 31.33 -38.52 -8.57
C GLY A 212 31.60 -38.08 -7.14
N MET A 213 30.73 -37.26 -6.55
CA MET A 213 30.95 -36.71 -5.21
C MET A 213 30.60 -37.70 -4.11
N SER A 214 31.41 -37.69 -3.05
CA SER A 214 31.13 -38.44 -1.82
C SER A 214 30.39 -37.57 -0.83
N VAL A 215 29.13 -37.92 -0.53
CA VAL A 215 28.27 -37.10 0.33
C VAL A 215 28.15 -37.69 1.74
N THR A 216 28.35 -36.83 2.74
CA THR A 216 28.10 -37.10 4.15
C THR A 216 27.02 -36.18 4.70
N ILE A 217 26.05 -36.73 5.41
CA ILE A 217 25.03 -35.96 6.15
C ILE A 217 25.37 -36.02 7.64
N ALA A 218 25.58 -34.86 8.25
CA ALA A 218 25.96 -34.72 9.65
C ALA A 218 24.82 -34.10 10.48
N GLY A 219 24.67 -34.50 11.75
CA GLY A 219 23.79 -33.79 12.69
C GLY A 219 22.29 -34.03 12.50
N VAL A 220 21.90 -35.21 12.02
CA VAL A 220 20.48 -35.57 11.81
C VAL A 220 19.78 -35.87 13.12
N ASP A 221 18.66 -35.20 13.40
CA ASP A 221 17.82 -35.46 14.57
C ASP A 221 16.86 -36.66 14.37
N ARG A 222 16.13 -37.05 15.43
CA ARG A 222 15.18 -38.18 15.38
C ARG A 222 14.03 -37.99 14.39
N SER A 223 13.52 -36.76 14.26
CA SER A 223 12.37 -36.46 13.40
C SER A 223 12.75 -36.55 11.93
N VAL A 224 13.92 -36.00 11.59
CA VAL A 224 14.49 -36.02 10.24
C VAL A 224 14.95 -37.43 9.87
N ALA A 225 15.53 -38.19 10.80
CA ALA A 225 15.93 -39.58 10.57
C ALA A 225 14.73 -40.47 10.16
N ALA A 226 13.55 -40.25 10.75
CA ALA A 226 12.33 -40.98 10.39
C ALA A 226 11.91 -40.67 8.94
N SER A 227 12.03 -39.41 8.51
CA SER A 227 11.78 -39.03 7.12
C SER A 227 12.74 -39.72 6.16
N PHE A 228 14.03 -39.85 6.50
CA PHE A 228 14.99 -40.59 5.66
C PHE A 228 14.63 -42.08 5.55
N GLN A 229 14.15 -42.71 6.63
CA GLN A 229 13.77 -44.12 6.61
C GLN A 229 12.62 -44.40 5.64
N GLN A 230 11.62 -43.52 5.57
CA GLN A 230 10.45 -43.65 4.68
C GLN A 230 10.83 -43.68 3.19
N PHE A 231 11.97 -43.10 2.81
CA PHE A 231 12.41 -42.95 1.42
C PHE A 231 13.52 -43.94 1.02
N GLU A 232 13.79 -44.95 1.86
CA GLU A 232 14.74 -46.04 1.58
C GLU A 232 16.15 -45.57 1.19
N VAL A 233 16.65 -44.55 1.90
CA VAL A 233 17.93 -43.90 1.58
C VAL A 233 19.17 -44.77 1.78
N GLN A 234 19.02 -45.98 2.32
CA GLN A 234 20.09 -46.96 2.46
C GLN A 234 20.67 -47.40 1.11
N ASN A 235 19.90 -47.23 0.03
CA ASN A 235 20.35 -47.51 -1.33
C ASN A 235 21.12 -46.34 -1.96
N TRP A 236 21.24 -45.22 -1.25
CA TRP A 236 21.95 -44.04 -1.76
C TRP A 236 23.39 -44.12 -1.25
N ASN A 237 24.36 -43.74 -2.08
CA ASN A 237 25.77 -43.73 -1.70
C ASN A 237 26.06 -42.56 -0.75
N LEU A 238 25.57 -42.67 0.49
CA LEU A 238 25.59 -41.64 1.52
C LEU A 238 26.21 -42.18 2.80
N THR A 239 26.96 -41.33 3.49
CA THR A 239 27.40 -41.58 4.85
C THR A 239 26.62 -40.69 5.83
N PHE A 240 26.22 -41.24 6.98
CA PHE A 240 25.60 -40.46 8.05
C PHE A 240 26.54 -40.36 9.24
N GLN A 241 26.65 -39.16 9.80
CA GLN A 241 27.45 -38.87 10.99
C GLN A 241 26.58 -38.15 12.02
N HIS A 242 26.76 -38.47 13.30
CA HIS A 242 25.92 -37.92 14.36
C HIS A 242 26.16 -36.42 14.62
N SER A 243 27.29 -35.88 14.18
CA SER A 243 27.68 -34.47 14.34
C SER A 243 28.66 -34.03 13.25
N LEU A 244 28.74 -32.72 13.01
CA LEU A 244 29.72 -32.14 12.09
C LEU A 244 31.16 -32.48 12.52
N GLU A 245 31.45 -32.44 13.82
CA GLU A 245 32.76 -32.82 14.37
C GLU A 245 33.16 -34.26 14.00
N SER A 246 32.20 -35.20 14.10
CA SER A 246 32.41 -36.61 13.71
C SER A 246 32.70 -36.76 12.22
N ALA A 247 31.99 -35.99 11.38
CA ALA A 247 32.20 -35.99 9.94
C ALA A 247 33.60 -35.48 9.58
N LEU A 248 34.02 -34.35 10.14
CA LEU A 248 35.34 -33.77 9.90
C LEU A 248 36.48 -34.71 10.35
N LYS A 249 36.34 -35.35 11.52
CA LYS A 249 37.30 -36.34 12.02
C LYS A 249 37.41 -37.56 11.10
N SER A 250 36.30 -38.03 10.53
CA SER A 250 36.31 -39.18 9.62
C SER A 250 37.01 -38.89 8.28
N MET A 251 37.13 -37.62 7.90
CA MET A 251 37.72 -37.17 6.65
C MET A 251 39.16 -36.64 6.81
N ASN A 252 39.79 -36.81 7.98
CA ASN A 252 41.13 -36.27 8.28
C ASN A 252 41.28 -34.76 7.99
N VAL A 253 40.20 -33.97 8.10
CA VAL A 253 40.22 -32.49 7.94
C VAL A 253 40.84 -31.81 9.17
N THR A 254 41.81 -32.45 9.81
CA THR A 254 42.51 -31.92 10.98
C THR A 254 43.98 -32.31 10.86
N GLN A 255 44.73 -31.49 10.13
CA GLN A 255 46.13 -31.16 10.43
C GLN A 255 46.33 -29.66 10.26
#